data_AF-A0A7W1DUQ8-F1
#
_entry.id   AF-A0A7W1DUQ8-F1
#
_cell.length_a   1.000
_cell.length_b   1.000
_cell.length_c   1.000
_cell.angle_alpha   90.00
_cell.angle_beta   90.00
_cell.angle_gamma   90.00
#
_symmetry.space_group_name_H-M   'P 1'
#
loop_
_entity.id
_entity.type
_entity.pdbx_description
1 polymer ?
#
loop_
_entity_poly.entity_id
_entity_poly.type
_entity_poly.pdbx_seq_one_letter_code
_entity_poly.pdbx_strand_id
1 'polypeptide(L)'
;MTVRRYLSAALLALLLVPSALAQTSHLRERARPLYDQGLEQMRQEQFDAAAKSFESAVAIDDTFDMAYYMLGRTHLARKQYAAAVYALERCRNLHRAEATSSFTDKQEGQRLRRERLAELDQLIVDTQAAAARPENRSQRERLLELVRQYQERKRQIQDLDRNADLTPARTVPAFVSLSLGSAYFRSGDLAEAEKAYVAAIAADSKVGEAHNNLAVVYMETGRYDEALKAVNAAEEAGVKVHPDLKKEIERRRQSALTRINVRPAPHRSAPAGAGR
;
A
#
# COMPACT_ATOMS: atom_id res chain seq x y z
N MET A 1 24.19 -18.00 71.78
CA MET A 1 23.04 -17.98 70.86
C MET A 1 22.47 -16.57 70.78
N THR A 2 22.67 -15.87 69.65
CA THR A 2 21.62 -15.10 68.93
C THR A 2 22.26 -14.38 67.75
N VAL A 3 22.19 -15.03 66.59
CA VAL A 3 22.48 -14.45 65.28
C VAL A 3 21.35 -13.48 64.93
N ARG A 4 21.63 -12.18 64.82
CA ARG A 4 20.62 -11.18 64.44
C ARG A 4 20.94 -10.60 63.06
N ARG A 5 20.41 -11.30 62.05
CA ARG A 5 19.86 -10.81 60.76
C ARG A 5 20.49 -9.53 60.17
N TYR A 6 21.51 -9.70 59.34
CA TYR A 6 21.80 -8.78 58.24
C TYR A 6 21.12 -9.34 56.98
N LEU A 7 19.88 -8.94 56.75
CA LEU A 7 19.20 -9.17 55.48
C LEU A 7 18.73 -7.84 54.93
N SER A 8 18.94 -7.69 53.62
CA SER A 8 18.24 -6.79 52.70
C SER A 8 18.55 -5.29 52.83
N ALA A 9 19.64 -4.88 52.19
CA ALA A 9 19.70 -3.62 51.45
C ALA A 9 20.59 -3.76 50.20
N ALA A 10 20.45 -4.88 49.47
CA ALA A 10 20.82 -4.88 48.06
C ALA A 10 19.70 -4.15 47.33
N LEU A 11 19.82 -2.82 47.27
CA LEU A 11 18.98 -1.98 46.42
C LEU A 11 19.26 -2.41 44.97
N LEU A 12 18.46 -3.36 44.47
CA LEU A 12 18.36 -3.61 43.03
C LEU A 12 17.82 -2.31 42.42
N ALA A 13 18.73 -1.44 42.00
CA ALA A 13 18.44 -0.52 40.90
C ALA A 13 18.33 -1.37 39.64
N LEU A 14 17.20 -2.09 39.52
CA LEU A 14 16.68 -2.55 38.24
C LEU A 14 16.45 -1.26 37.46
N LEU A 15 17.43 -0.86 36.66
CA LEU A 15 17.20 0.08 35.58
C LEU A 15 16.06 -0.54 34.78
N LEU A 16 14.86 0.04 34.93
CA LEU A 16 13.75 -0.15 34.02
C LEU A 16 14.23 0.36 32.67
N VAL A 17 15.02 -0.44 31.96
CA VAL A 17 15.20 -0.28 30.53
C VAL A 17 13.78 -0.41 29.99
N PRO A 18 13.18 0.67 29.46
CA PRO A 18 11.87 0.56 28.86
C PRO A 18 11.94 -0.57 27.86
N SER A 19 10.98 -1.50 27.90
CA SER A 19 10.92 -2.54 26.88
C SER A 19 10.97 -1.86 25.51
N ALA A 20 11.58 -2.49 24.51
CA ALA A 20 11.69 -1.93 23.15
C ALA A 20 10.32 -1.40 22.65
N LEU A 21 9.24 -2.01 23.13
CA LEU A 21 7.85 -1.66 22.88
C LEU A 21 7.35 -0.37 23.58
N ALA A 22 7.72 -0.14 24.84
CA ALA A 22 7.45 1.12 25.54
C ALA A 22 8.27 2.28 24.95
N GLN A 23 9.45 1.96 24.40
CA GLN A 23 10.27 2.91 23.68
C GLN A 23 9.63 3.27 22.32
N THR A 24 9.12 2.29 21.56
CA THR A 24 8.41 2.56 20.28
C THR A 24 7.12 3.35 20.45
N SER A 25 6.30 3.08 21.50
CA SER A 25 5.06 3.85 21.72
C SER A 25 5.35 5.32 22.03
N HIS A 26 6.38 5.58 22.84
CA HIS A 26 6.82 6.93 23.16
C HIS A 26 7.42 7.67 21.95
N LEU A 27 8.12 6.96 21.05
CA LEU A 27 8.61 7.54 19.80
C LEU A 27 7.44 7.92 18.87
N ARG A 28 6.43 7.05 18.75
CA ARG A 28 5.25 7.32 17.93
C ARG A 28 4.45 8.52 18.42
N GLU A 29 4.25 8.65 19.73
CA GLU A 29 3.61 9.81 20.34
C GLU A 29 4.36 11.12 20.03
N ARG A 30 5.70 11.08 20.05
CA ARG A 30 6.54 12.23 19.68
C ARG A 30 6.52 12.55 18.19
N ALA A 31 6.36 11.54 17.34
CA ALA A 31 6.27 11.70 15.89
C ALA A 31 4.88 12.19 15.42
N ARG A 32 3.83 11.94 16.21
CA ARG A 32 2.42 12.20 15.84
C ARG A 32 2.12 13.65 15.44
N PRO A 33 2.58 14.70 16.15
CA PRO A 33 2.30 16.08 15.76
C PRO A 33 2.87 16.45 14.39
N LEU A 34 4.06 15.92 14.05
CA LEU A 34 4.69 16.14 12.73
C LEU A 34 3.93 15.40 11.62
N TYR A 35 3.46 14.19 11.91
CA TYR A 35 2.58 13.46 10.99
C TYR A 35 1.28 14.23 10.73
N ASP A 36 0.60 14.70 11.78
CA ASP A 36 -0.65 15.45 11.65
C ASP A 36 -0.44 16.79 10.90
N GLN A 37 0.69 17.48 11.16
CA GLN A 37 1.10 18.65 10.39
C GLN A 37 1.31 18.33 8.90
N GLY A 38 1.97 17.21 8.60
CA GLY A 38 2.16 16.75 7.22
C GLY A 38 0.84 16.45 6.51
N LEU A 39 -0.14 15.88 7.22
CA LEU A 39 -1.49 15.66 6.66
C LEU A 39 -2.19 16.97 6.31
N GLU A 40 -2.10 17.96 7.19
CA GLU A 40 -2.69 19.29 6.94
C GLU A 40 -2.02 19.99 5.76
N GLN A 41 -0.70 19.90 5.65
CA GLN A 41 0.06 20.42 4.50
C GLN A 41 -0.32 19.71 3.20
N MET A 42 -0.53 18.38 3.22
CA MET A 42 -1.05 17.63 2.07
C MET A 42 -2.43 18.13 1.64
N ARG A 43 -3.32 18.44 2.59
CA ARG A 43 -4.66 18.98 2.32
C ARG A 43 -4.60 20.37 1.69
N GLN A 44 -3.58 21.15 2.04
CA GLN A 44 -3.30 22.47 1.47
C GLN A 44 -2.44 22.41 0.19
N GLU A 45 -2.16 21.22 -0.34
CA GLU A 45 -1.29 20.98 -1.51
C GLU A 45 0.15 21.50 -1.34
N GLN A 46 0.59 21.74 -0.10
CA GLN A 46 1.95 22.16 0.23
C GLN A 46 2.88 20.93 0.28
N PHE A 47 3.10 20.29 -0.87
CA PHE A 47 3.78 18.99 -0.94
C PHE A 47 5.23 19.02 -0.45
N ASP A 48 5.97 20.11 -0.69
CA ASP A 48 7.34 20.23 -0.19
C ASP A 48 7.40 20.34 1.35
N ALA A 49 6.44 21.05 1.96
CA ALA A 49 6.35 21.16 3.40
C ALA A 49 5.89 19.85 4.03
N ALA A 50 4.88 19.20 3.43
CA ALA A 50 4.38 17.90 3.84
C ALA A 50 5.49 16.84 3.88
N ALA A 51 6.33 16.80 2.82
CA ALA A 51 7.45 15.86 2.77
C ALA A 51 8.40 16.04 3.96
N LYS A 52 8.78 17.29 4.28
CA LYS A 52 9.65 17.58 5.45
C LYS A 52 9.02 17.16 6.77
N SER A 53 7.71 17.36 6.93
CA SER A 53 6.99 16.97 8.15
C SER A 53 6.95 15.45 8.30
N PHE A 54 6.68 14.70 7.23
CA PHE A 54 6.71 13.23 7.28
C PHE A 54 8.12 12.67 7.42
N GLU A 55 9.13 13.26 6.77
CA GLU A 55 10.56 12.93 6.96
C GLU A 55 10.96 13.11 8.43
N SER A 56 10.53 14.21 9.05
CA SER A 56 10.78 14.46 10.47
C SER A 56 10.05 13.44 11.37
N ALA A 57 8.82 13.04 11.02
CA ALA A 57 8.08 12.03 11.77
C ALA A 57 8.77 10.66 11.72
N VAL A 58 9.21 10.20 10.54
CA VAL A 58 9.92 8.91 10.40
C VAL A 58 11.35 8.94 10.94
N ALA A 59 11.95 10.12 11.09
CA ALA A 59 13.23 10.27 11.78
C ALA A 59 13.10 10.11 13.31
N ILE A 60 11.91 10.36 13.88
CA ILE A 60 11.62 10.13 15.30
C ILE A 60 11.17 8.68 15.52
N ASP A 61 10.24 8.18 14.70
CA ASP A 61 9.76 6.79 14.73
C ASP A 61 9.92 6.14 13.34
N ASP A 62 11.00 5.37 13.17
CA ASP A 62 11.30 4.66 11.93
C ASP A 62 10.40 3.43 11.69
N THR A 63 9.49 3.16 12.62
CA THR A 63 8.44 2.13 12.51
C THR A 63 7.06 2.70 12.18
N PHE A 64 6.94 4.02 11.99
CA PHE A 64 5.66 4.67 11.69
C PHE A 64 5.21 4.42 10.24
N ASP A 65 4.57 3.28 10.03
CA ASP A 65 4.03 2.78 8.76
C ASP A 65 3.27 3.83 7.94
N MET A 66 2.36 4.56 8.58
CA MET A 66 1.51 5.56 7.94
C MET A 66 2.28 6.83 7.54
N ALA A 67 3.30 7.22 8.30
CA ALA A 67 4.16 8.35 7.93
C ALA A 67 4.97 8.01 6.67
N TYR A 68 5.48 6.79 6.54
CA TYR A 68 6.10 6.31 5.30
C TYR A 68 5.12 6.24 4.13
N TYR A 69 3.90 5.75 4.35
CA TYR A 69 2.86 5.75 3.32
C TYR A 69 2.56 7.16 2.80
N MET A 70 2.35 8.10 3.72
CA MET A 70 2.05 9.48 3.37
C MET A 70 3.23 10.17 2.68
N LEU A 71 4.46 9.96 3.16
CA LEU A 71 5.68 10.43 2.49
C LEU A 71 5.78 9.91 1.05
N GLY A 72 5.51 8.62 0.85
CA GLY A 72 5.46 8.01 -0.49
C GLY A 72 4.43 8.66 -1.41
N ARG A 73 3.22 8.93 -0.91
CA ARG A 73 2.19 9.65 -1.65
C ARG A 73 2.55 11.10 -1.95
N THR A 74 3.20 11.78 -1.01
CA THR A 74 3.71 13.13 -1.21
C THR A 74 4.76 13.15 -2.32
N HIS A 75 5.68 12.20 -2.35
CA HIS A 75 6.66 12.08 -3.43
C HIS A 75 6.01 11.75 -4.78
N LEU A 76 4.93 10.94 -4.82
CA LEU A 76 4.16 10.74 -6.06
C LEU A 76 3.56 12.05 -6.57
N ALA A 77 2.97 12.87 -5.70
CA ALA A 77 2.44 14.18 -6.06
C ALA A 77 3.54 15.12 -6.59
N ARG A 78 4.74 15.05 -6.01
CA ARG A 78 5.94 15.78 -6.46
C ARG A 78 6.64 15.18 -7.68
N LYS A 79 6.11 14.08 -8.24
CA LYS A 79 6.72 13.30 -9.35
C LYS A 79 8.11 12.75 -9.04
N GLN A 80 8.45 12.62 -7.76
CA GLN A 80 9.72 12.06 -7.28
C GLN A 80 9.59 10.54 -7.12
N TYR A 81 9.51 9.83 -8.25
CA TYR A 81 9.09 8.42 -8.25
C TYR A 81 10.04 7.48 -7.49
N ALA A 82 11.36 7.68 -7.59
CA ALA A 82 12.32 6.86 -6.84
C ALA A 82 12.17 7.01 -5.32
N ALA A 83 11.97 8.25 -4.84
CA ALA A 83 11.71 8.52 -3.42
C ALA A 83 10.35 7.96 -2.97
N ALA A 84 9.34 8.01 -3.85
CA ALA A 84 8.05 7.39 -3.60
C ALA A 84 8.16 5.86 -3.44
N VAL A 85 8.88 5.20 -4.36
CA VAL A 85 9.15 3.75 -4.28
C VAL A 85 9.83 3.44 -2.95
N TYR A 86 10.91 4.14 -2.60
CA TYR A 86 11.62 3.92 -1.34
C TYR A 86 10.69 3.99 -0.12
N ALA A 87 9.93 5.08 0.04
CA ALA A 87 9.06 5.27 1.18
C ALA A 87 7.92 4.22 1.24
N LEU A 88 7.33 3.87 0.09
CA LEU A 88 6.27 2.86 0.01
C LEU A 88 6.79 1.43 0.25
N GLU A 89 8.02 1.12 -0.16
CA GLU A 89 8.67 -0.14 0.17
C GLU A 89 8.97 -0.24 1.66
N ARG A 90 9.40 0.85 2.31
CA ARG A 90 9.54 0.91 3.78
C ARG A 90 8.22 0.62 4.47
N CYS A 91 7.13 1.26 4.04
CA CYS A 91 5.78 0.99 4.54
C CYS A 91 5.36 -0.48 4.37
N ARG A 92 5.52 -1.04 3.16
CA ARG A 92 5.25 -2.45 2.86
C ARG A 92 6.05 -3.39 3.77
N ASN A 93 7.33 -3.10 3.97
CA ASN A 93 8.21 -3.92 4.79
C ASN A 93 7.85 -3.86 6.27
N LEU A 94 7.39 -2.72 6.79
CA LEU A 94 6.86 -2.60 8.15
C LEU A 94 5.62 -3.49 8.33
N HIS A 95 4.65 -3.42 7.42
CA HIS A 95 3.48 -4.30 7.45
C HIS A 95 3.81 -5.79 7.32
N ARG A 96 4.84 -6.14 6.54
CA ARG A 96 5.32 -7.53 6.43
C ARG A 96 6.09 -7.97 7.66
N ALA A 97 6.88 -7.09 8.26
CA ALA A 97 7.60 -7.35 9.50
C ALA A 97 6.62 -7.57 10.66
N GLU A 98 5.57 -6.75 10.76
CA GLU A 98 4.46 -6.97 11.71
C GLU A 98 3.82 -8.35 11.54
N ALA A 99 3.57 -8.77 10.30
CA ALA A 99 3.06 -10.11 10.00
C ALA A 99 4.07 -11.22 10.29
N THR A 100 5.37 -10.96 10.12
CA THR A 100 6.42 -11.96 10.35
C THR A 100 6.67 -12.15 11.85
N SER A 101 6.71 -11.07 12.61
CA SER A 101 6.70 -11.07 14.08
C SER A 101 5.41 -11.71 14.65
N SER A 102 4.30 -11.66 13.90
CA SER A 102 3.06 -12.36 14.23
C SER A 102 3.14 -13.89 14.12
N PHE A 103 4.17 -14.47 13.47
CA PHE A 103 4.37 -15.92 13.46
C PHE A 103 5.17 -16.43 14.67
N THR A 104 5.93 -15.56 15.36
CA THR A 104 6.77 -15.96 16.50
C THR A 104 6.20 -15.58 17.88
N ASP A 105 5.34 -14.56 17.99
CA ASP A 105 4.65 -14.25 19.25
C ASP A 105 3.18 -13.80 19.04
N LYS A 106 2.26 -14.74 19.27
CA LYS A 106 0.81 -14.57 19.08
C LYS A 106 0.23 -13.47 19.98
N GLN A 107 0.80 -13.22 21.16
CA GLN A 107 0.28 -12.22 22.09
C GLN A 107 0.59 -10.79 21.64
N GLU A 108 1.79 -10.57 21.12
CA GLU A 108 2.23 -9.26 20.62
C GLU A 108 1.45 -8.85 19.36
N GLY A 109 1.20 -9.81 18.46
CA GLY A 109 0.33 -9.59 17.30
C GLY A 109 -1.11 -9.20 17.69
N GLN A 110 -1.65 -9.77 18.78
CA GLN A 110 -2.97 -9.38 19.30
C GLN A 110 -2.96 -7.97 19.91
N ARG A 111 -1.89 -7.58 20.60
CA ARG A 111 -1.74 -6.25 21.20
C ARG A 111 -1.70 -5.15 20.14
N LEU A 112 -0.84 -5.28 19.13
CA LEU A 112 -0.73 -4.31 18.03
C LEU A 112 -2.03 -4.18 17.23
N ARG A 113 -2.75 -5.29 17.03
CA ARG A 113 -4.09 -5.25 16.39
C ARG A 113 -5.10 -4.46 17.22
N ARG A 114 -5.12 -4.63 18.54
CA ARG A 114 -5.99 -3.85 19.44
C ARG A 114 -5.66 -2.36 19.38
N GLU A 115 -4.38 -2.01 19.36
CA GLU A 115 -3.92 -0.62 19.24
C GLU A 115 -4.34 0.00 17.90
N ARG A 116 -4.19 -0.74 16.79
CA ARG A 116 -4.61 -0.27 15.46
C ARG A 116 -6.13 -0.15 15.33
N LEU A 117 -6.88 -1.03 15.98
CA LEU A 117 -8.34 -0.92 16.05
C LEU A 117 -8.75 0.35 16.81
N ALA A 118 -8.06 0.69 17.89
CA ALA A 118 -8.30 1.92 18.64
C ALA A 118 -7.97 3.18 17.81
N GLU A 119 -6.88 3.17 17.04
CA GLU A 119 -6.54 4.26 16.13
C GLU A 119 -7.59 4.44 15.03
N LEU A 120 -8.03 3.34 14.40
CA LEU A 120 -9.09 3.39 13.39
C LEU A 120 -10.42 3.89 13.96
N ASP A 121 -10.74 3.51 15.20
CA ASP A 121 -11.92 4.04 15.88
C ASP A 121 -11.86 5.55 16.05
N GLN A 122 -10.71 6.08 16.47
CA GLN A 122 -10.51 7.52 16.57
C GLN A 122 -10.64 8.21 15.20
N LEU A 123 -9.98 7.68 14.17
CA LEU A 123 -10.04 8.24 12.81
C LEU A 123 -11.46 8.24 12.24
N ILE A 124 -12.25 7.19 12.51
CA ILE A 124 -13.66 7.11 12.11
C ILE A 124 -14.45 8.22 12.79
N VAL A 125 -14.32 8.39 14.10
CA VAL A 125 -15.04 9.41 14.87
C VAL A 125 -14.69 10.81 14.37
N ASP A 126 -13.41 11.11 14.22
CA ASP A 126 -12.94 12.43 13.78
C ASP A 126 -13.42 12.75 12.36
N THR A 127 -13.35 11.77 11.46
CA THR A 127 -13.79 11.93 10.07
C THR A 127 -15.32 12.07 9.97
N GLN A 128 -16.08 11.35 10.79
CA GLN A 128 -17.54 11.52 10.89
C GLN A 128 -17.92 12.91 11.42
N ALA A 129 -17.22 13.39 12.44
CA ALA A 129 -17.43 14.74 12.97
C ALA A 129 -17.11 15.81 11.93
N ALA A 130 -16.03 15.64 11.15
CA ALA A 130 -15.71 16.52 10.03
C ALA A 130 -16.77 16.47 8.92
N ALA A 131 -17.30 15.28 8.61
CA ALA A 131 -18.36 15.09 7.61
C ALA A 131 -19.73 15.66 8.02
N ALA A 132 -19.92 15.98 9.31
CA ALA A 132 -21.11 16.64 9.84
C ALA A 132 -21.07 18.18 9.72
N ARG A 133 -19.89 18.76 9.46
CA ARG A 133 -19.66 20.21 9.33
C ARG A 133 -19.68 20.82 7.90
N PRO A 134 -19.83 20.11 6.76
CA PRO A 134 -19.45 20.68 5.48
C PRO A 134 -20.50 21.60 4.86
N GLU A 135 -20.02 22.73 4.34
CA GLU A 135 -20.77 23.68 3.50
C GLU A 135 -20.97 23.16 2.06
N ASN A 136 -20.22 22.13 1.63
CA ASN A 136 -20.22 21.60 0.26
C ASN A 136 -20.47 20.07 0.21
N ARG A 137 -21.46 19.67 -0.59
CA ARG A 137 -21.88 18.27 -0.82
C ARG A 137 -20.74 17.36 -1.28
N SER A 138 -19.88 17.82 -2.18
CA SER A 138 -18.78 17.02 -2.73
C SER A 138 -17.71 16.67 -1.67
N GLN A 139 -17.49 17.56 -0.70
CA GLN A 139 -16.56 17.34 0.41
C GLN A 139 -17.13 16.32 1.39
N ARG A 140 -18.43 16.42 1.69
CA ARG A 140 -19.15 15.45 2.52
C ARG A 140 -19.06 14.04 1.93
N GLU A 141 -19.33 13.89 0.64
CA GLU A 141 -19.29 12.60 -0.06
C GLU A 141 -17.89 11.96 0.03
N ARG A 142 -16.82 12.74 -0.14
CA ARG A 142 -15.44 12.25 0.03
C ARG A 142 -15.12 11.80 1.45
N LEU A 143 -15.55 12.54 2.47
CA LEU A 143 -15.30 12.19 3.87
C LEU A 143 -16.10 10.94 4.29
N LEU A 144 -17.32 10.78 3.79
CA LEU A 144 -18.12 9.57 4.01
C LEU A 144 -17.49 8.35 3.35
N GLU A 145 -16.90 8.51 2.16
CA GLU A 145 -16.15 7.44 1.52
C GLU A 145 -14.90 7.06 2.35
N LEU A 146 -14.20 8.05 2.91
CA LEU A 146 -13.06 7.79 3.79
C LEU A 146 -13.48 7.04 5.07
N VAL A 147 -14.64 7.37 5.66
CA VAL A 147 -15.21 6.63 6.79
C VAL A 147 -15.48 5.18 6.41
N ARG A 148 -16.06 4.92 5.22
CA ARG A 148 -16.28 3.54 4.74
C ARG A 148 -14.98 2.77 4.60
N GLN A 149 -13.94 3.41 4.05
CA GLN A 149 -12.62 2.80 3.92
C GLN A 149 -12.01 2.44 5.27
N TYR A 150 -12.09 3.33 6.27
CA TYR A 150 -11.62 3.04 7.62
C TYR A 150 -12.43 1.92 8.29
N GLN A 151 -13.75 1.89 8.10
CA GLN A 151 -14.61 0.82 8.61
C GLN A 151 -14.29 -0.53 7.98
N GLU A 152 -14.06 -0.57 6.66
CA GLU A 152 -13.66 -1.80 5.97
C GLU A 152 -12.27 -2.26 6.43
N ARG A 153 -11.33 -1.34 6.60
CA ARG A 153 -10.01 -1.67 7.15
C ARG A 153 -10.10 -2.21 8.59
N LYS A 154 -10.95 -1.62 9.43
CA LYS A 154 -11.22 -2.09 10.79
C LYS A 154 -11.76 -3.52 10.74
N ARG A 155 -12.74 -3.77 9.88
CA ARG A 155 -13.33 -5.11 9.68
C ARG A 155 -12.29 -6.12 9.22
N GLN A 156 -11.44 -5.78 8.25
CA GLN A 156 -10.35 -6.64 7.81
C GLN A 156 -9.44 -7.03 8.97
N ILE A 157 -9.03 -6.08 9.81
CA ILE A 157 -8.19 -6.37 10.99
C ILE A 157 -8.91 -7.28 11.99
N GLN A 158 -10.21 -7.08 12.20
CA GLN A 158 -11.04 -7.96 13.04
C GLN A 158 -11.23 -9.36 12.44
N ASP A 159 -11.29 -9.49 11.12
CA ASP A 159 -11.37 -10.77 10.42
C ASP A 159 -10.03 -11.52 10.47
N LEU A 160 -8.91 -10.80 10.45
CA LEU A 160 -7.56 -11.37 10.66
C LEU A 160 -7.42 -11.96 12.07
N ASP A 161 -8.11 -11.44 13.09
CA ASP A 161 -8.11 -12.00 14.46
C ASP A 161 -8.87 -13.33 14.54
N ARG A 162 -9.85 -13.53 13.65
CA ARG A 162 -10.66 -14.75 13.57
C ARG A 162 -10.02 -15.87 12.74
N ASN A 163 -9.28 -15.54 11.69
CA ASN A 163 -8.70 -16.50 10.77
C ASN A 163 -7.16 -16.44 10.82
N ALA A 164 -6.55 -17.39 11.54
CA ALA A 164 -5.10 -17.48 11.74
C ALA A 164 -4.28 -17.85 10.48
N ASP A 165 -4.89 -17.82 9.28
CA ASP A 165 -4.25 -18.19 8.02
C ASP A 165 -3.77 -16.93 7.28
N LEU A 166 -2.66 -16.37 7.78
CA LEU A 166 -2.06 -15.14 7.30
C LEU A 166 -1.10 -15.46 6.17
N THR A 167 -1.48 -15.26 4.91
CA THR A 167 -0.46 -15.15 3.86
C THR A 167 0.18 -13.75 3.94
N PRO A 168 1.51 -13.60 3.75
CA PRO A 168 2.19 -12.29 3.77
C PRO A 168 1.63 -11.25 2.77
N ALA A 169 0.85 -11.69 1.78
CA ALA A 169 0.18 -10.81 0.82
C ALA A 169 -1.10 -10.17 1.38
N ARG A 170 -1.83 -10.82 2.29
CA ARG A 170 -3.05 -10.27 2.92
C ARG A 170 -2.75 -9.29 4.05
N THR A 171 -1.50 -9.21 4.49
CA THR A 171 -1.12 -8.38 5.64
C THR A 171 -0.75 -6.95 5.22
N VAL A 172 -0.39 -6.74 3.95
CA VAL A 172 -0.16 -5.42 3.37
C VAL A 172 -1.51 -4.85 2.91
N PRO A 173 -1.93 -3.66 3.38
CA PRO A 173 -3.14 -3.03 2.89
C PRO A 173 -3.10 -2.82 1.36
N ALA A 174 -4.22 -3.08 0.68
CA ALA A 174 -4.31 -2.96 -0.78
C ALA A 174 -3.91 -1.57 -1.29
N PHE A 175 -4.23 -0.50 -0.54
CA PHE A 175 -3.88 0.88 -0.90
C PHE A 175 -2.35 1.14 -0.94
N VAL A 176 -1.56 0.41 -0.13
CA VAL A 176 -0.09 0.52 -0.13
C VAL A 176 0.44 -0.10 -1.42
N SER A 177 0.00 -1.32 -1.73
CA SER A 177 0.36 -2.04 -2.96
C SER A 177 -0.09 -1.27 -4.22
N LEU A 178 -1.28 -0.65 -4.19
CA LEU A 178 -1.78 0.20 -5.28
C LEU A 178 -0.90 1.45 -5.48
N SER A 179 -0.51 2.12 -4.40
CA SER A 179 0.36 3.30 -4.46
C SER A 179 1.76 2.93 -4.93
N LEU A 180 2.28 1.78 -4.49
CA LEU A 180 3.58 1.27 -4.91
C LEU A 180 3.57 0.89 -6.39
N GLY A 181 2.50 0.24 -6.87
CA GLY A 181 2.31 -0.02 -8.30
C GLY A 181 2.26 1.27 -9.13
N SER A 182 1.62 2.32 -8.60
CA SER A 182 1.60 3.64 -9.23
C SER A 182 3.00 4.27 -9.29
N ALA A 183 3.80 4.10 -8.24
CA ALA A 183 5.17 4.60 -8.19
C ALA A 183 6.10 3.86 -9.17
N TYR A 184 6.02 2.53 -9.23
CA TYR A 184 6.78 1.73 -10.21
C TYR A 184 6.35 2.04 -11.64
N PHE A 185 5.04 2.14 -11.90
CA PHE A 185 4.53 2.47 -13.23
C PHE A 185 5.09 3.81 -13.72
N ARG A 186 5.07 4.84 -12.86
CA ARG A 186 5.57 6.18 -13.21
C ARG A 186 7.09 6.29 -13.29
N SER A 187 7.82 5.38 -12.64
CA SER A 187 9.29 5.26 -12.78
C SER A 187 9.70 4.43 -14.00
N GLY A 188 8.76 3.75 -14.67
CA GLY A 188 9.01 2.92 -15.85
C GLY A 188 9.24 1.43 -15.54
N ASP A 189 9.23 1.05 -14.27
CA ASP A 189 9.42 -0.33 -13.82
C ASP A 189 8.12 -1.14 -13.93
N LEU A 190 7.66 -1.37 -15.17
CA LEU A 190 6.37 -1.99 -15.47
C LEU A 190 6.21 -3.40 -14.85
N ALA A 191 7.30 -4.15 -14.72
CA ALA A 191 7.29 -5.49 -14.11
C ALA A 191 7.00 -5.44 -12.59
N GLU A 192 7.59 -4.48 -11.87
CA GLU A 192 7.30 -4.28 -10.45
C GLU A 192 5.94 -3.63 -10.22
N ALA A 193 5.51 -2.77 -11.15
CA ALA A 193 4.16 -2.20 -11.14
C ALA A 193 3.08 -3.30 -11.22
N GLU A 194 3.25 -4.25 -12.13
CA GLU A 194 2.36 -5.42 -12.26
C GLU A 194 2.29 -6.21 -10.96
N LYS A 195 3.45 -6.61 -10.40
CA LYS A 195 3.51 -7.37 -9.13
C LYS A 195 2.77 -6.63 -8.00
N ALA A 196 2.96 -5.32 -7.90
CA ALA A 196 2.33 -4.52 -6.87
C ALA A 196 0.81 -4.40 -7.06
N TYR A 197 0.31 -4.21 -8.28
CA TYR A 197 -1.14 -4.20 -8.51
C TYR A 197 -1.78 -5.58 -8.31
N VAL A 198 -1.12 -6.67 -8.69
CA VAL A 198 -1.56 -8.04 -8.38
C VAL A 198 -1.63 -8.24 -6.86
N ALA A 199 -0.65 -7.75 -6.11
CA ALA A 199 -0.67 -7.80 -4.65
C ALA A 199 -1.83 -6.96 -4.05
N ALA A 200 -2.19 -5.82 -4.65
CA ALA A 200 -3.35 -5.04 -4.22
C ALA A 200 -4.66 -5.83 -4.37
N ILE A 201 -4.85 -6.51 -5.51
CA ILE A 201 -6.02 -7.36 -5.78
C ILE A 201 -6.05 -8.58 -4.83
N ALA A 202 -4.89 -9.17 -4.53
CA ALA A 202 -4.80 -10.28 -3.59
C ALA A 202 -5.16 -9.88 -2.14
N ALA A 203 -4.86 -8.64 -1.76
CA ALA A 203 -5.22 -8.08 -0.46
C ALA A 203 -6.70 -7.68 -0.37
N ASP A 204 -7.25 -7.10 -1.44
CA ASP A 204 -8.67 -6.78 -1.56
C ASP A 204 -9.11 -6.88 -3.02
N SER A 205 -9.94 -7.88 -3.32
CA SER A 205 -10.41 -8.16 -4.68
C SER A 205 -11.39 -7.12 -5.21
N LYS A 206 -11.85 -6.17 -4.39
CA LYS A 206 -12.78 -5.11 -4.78
C LYS A 206 -12.08 -3.81 -5.20
N VAL A 207 -10.74 -3.76 -5.17
CA VAL A 207 -9.97 -2.59 -5.59
C VAL A 207 -9.94 -2.53 -7.12
N GLY A 208 -11.03 -2.04 -7.72
CA GLY A 208 -11.17 -1.93 -9.16
C GLY A 208 -10.12 -1.03 -9.82
N GLU A 209 -9.57 -0.07 -9.09
CA GLU A 209 -8.47 0.78 -9.57
C GLU A 209 -7.22 -0.03 -9.89
N ALA A 210 -6.94 -1.11 -9.15
CA ALA A 210 -5.82 -1.99 -9.41
C ALA A 210 -6.00 -2.75 -10.73
N HIS A 211 -7.22 -3.19 -11.03
CA HIS A 211 -7.56 -3.80 -12.33
C HIS A 211 -7.41 -2.81 -13.48
N ASN A 212 -7.91 -1.58 -13.33
CA ASN A 212 -7.76 -0.53 -14.34
C ASN A 212 -6.27 -0.20 -14.60
N ASN A 213 -5.46 -0.11 -13.54
CA ASN A 213 -4.03 0.17 -13.69
C ASN A 213 -3.25 -1.02 -14.30
N LEU A 214 -3.65 -2.27 -13.99
CA LEU A 214 -3.12 -3.45 -14.66
C LEU A 214 -3.46 -3.46 -16.15
N ALA A 215 -4.66 -3.02 -16.54
CA ALA A 215 -5.02 -2.92 -17.95
C ALA A 215 -4.05 -2.00 -18.72
N VAL A 216 -3.65 -0.89 -18.11
CA VAL A 216 -2.63 0.01 -18.68
C VAL A 216 -1.26 -0.68 -18.75
N VAL A 217 -0.81 -1.34 -17.68
CA VAL A 217 0.47 -2.08 -17.68
C VAL A 217 0.49 -3.17 -18.76
N TYR A 218 -0.59 -3.93 -18.90
CA TYR A 218 -0.73 -4.96 -19.92
C TYR A 218 -0.74 -4.38 -21.33
N MET A 219 -1.42 -3.26 -21.55
CA MET A 219 -1.40 -2.55 -22.82
C MET A 219 0.02 -2.08 -23.20
N GLU A 220 0.75 -1.47 -22.25
CA GLU A 220 2.11 -0.96 -22.47
C GLU A 220 3.13 -2.10 -22.68
N THR A 221 2.86 -3.29 -22.13
CA THR A 221 3.69 -4.49 -22.32
C THR A 221 3.24 -5.37 -23.50
N GLY A 222 2.26 -4.93 -24.30
CA GLY A 222 1.77 -5.63 -25.49
C GLY A 222 0.89 -6.85 -25.21
N ARG A 223 0.49 -7.07 -23.95
CA ARG A 223 -0.39 -8.14 -23.47
C ARG A 223 -1.86 -7.74 -23.59
N TYR A 224 -2.32 -7.54 -24.81
CA TYR A 224 -3.61 -6.90 -25.07
C TYR A 224 -4.83 -7.74 -24.63
N ASP A 225 -4.74 -9.06 -24.68
CA ASP A 225 -5.83 -9.93 -24.22
C ASP A 225 -5.97 -9.85 -22.69
N GLU A 226 -4.87 -9.85 -21.95
CA GLU A 226 -4.87 -9.61 -20.51
C GLU A 226 -5.34 -8.19 -20.17
N ALA A 227 -4.99 -7.19 -20.97
CA ALA A 227 -5.45 -5.82 -20.80
C ALA A 227 -6.98 -5.72 -20.87
N LEU A 228 -7.62 -6.36 -21.87
CA LEU A 228 -9.08 -6.38 -22.00
C LEU A 228 -9.75 -7.12 -20.84
N LYS A 229 -9.18 -8.24 -20.38
CA LYS A 229 -9.67 -8.95 -19.19
C LYS A 229 -9.62 -8.06 -17.94
N ALA A 230 -8.53 -7.30 -17.77
CA ALA A 230 -8.36 -6.39 -16.65
C ALA A 230 -9.32 -5.19 -16.73
N VAL A 231 -9.63 -4.67 -17.93
CA VAL A 231 -10.70 -3.67 -18.12
C VAL A 231 -12.04 -4.20 -17.64
N ASN A 232 -12.43 -5.40 -18.06
CA ASN A 232 -13.71 -5.99 -17.65
C ASN A 232 -13.79 -6.19 -16.13
N ALA A 233 -12.71 -6.69 -15.51
CA ALA A 233 -12.64 -6.86 -14.06
C ALA A 233 -12.76 -5.51 -13.30
N ALA A 234 -12.19 -4.42 -13.85
CA ALA A 234 -12.35 -3.09 -13.28
C ALA A 234 -13.80 -2.60 -13.36
N GLU A 235 -14.48 -2.81 -14.50
CA GLU A 235 -15.89 -2.45 -14.70
C GLU A 235 -16.81 -3.28 -13.78
N GLU A 236 -16.55 -4.57 -13.62
CA GLU A 236 -17.27 -5.45 -12.68
C GLU A 236 -17.10 -5.01 -11.22
N ALA A 237 -15.92 -4.48 -10.87
CA ALA A 237 -15.66 -3.89 -9.56
C ALA A 237 -16.26 -2.47 -9.38
N GLY A 238 -16.99 -1.96 -10.38
CA GLY A 238 -17.67 -0.67 -10.34
C GLY A 238 -16.82 0.53 -10.77
N VAL A 239 -15.62 0.30 -11.30
CA VAL A 239 -14.78 1.38 -11.84
C VAL A 239 -15.21 1.74 -13.24
N LYS A 240 -15.51 3.03 -13.45
CA LYS A 240 -15.78 3.57 -14.79
C LYS A 240 -14.46 3.72 -15.54
N VAL A 241 -14.10 2.70 -16.33
CA VAL A 241 -12.92 2.72 -17.18
C VAL A 241 -13.09 3.78 -18.28
N HIS A 242 -12.02 4.51 -18.59
CA HIS A 242 -12.06 5.52 -19.64
C HIS A 242 -12.28 4.85 -21.01
N PRO A 243 -13.26 5.28 -21.82
CA PRO A 243 -13.58 4.63 -23.10
C PRO A 243 -12.39 4.54 -24.06
N ASP A 244 -11.51 5.54 -24.02
CA ASP A 244 -10.33 5.57 -24.90
C ASP A 244 -9.29 4.51 -24.56
N LEU A 245 -9.21 4.06 -23.30
CA LEU A 245 -8.31 2.97 -22.92
C LEU A 245 -8.71 1.68 -23.64
N LYS A 246 -10.00 1.32 -23.60
CA LYS A 246 -10.52 0.13 -24.26
C LYS A 246 -10.32 0.18 -25.78
N LYS A 247 -10.67 1.31 -26.40
CA LYS A 247 -10.46 1.53 -27.84
C LYS A 247 -8.99 1.42 -28.23
N GLU A 248 -8.09 1.99 -27.44
CA GLU A 248 -6.65 1.96 -27.73
C GLU A 248 -6.08 0.54 -27.60
N ILE A 249 -6.50 -0.22 -26.58
CA ILE A 249 -6.13 -1.64 -26.43
C ILE A 249 -6.58 -2.43 -27.67
N GLU A 250 -7.83 -2.29 -28.09
CA GLU A 250 -8.38 -2.98 -29.27
C GLU A 250 -7.64 -2.61 -30.56
N ARG A 251 -7.32 -1.33 -30.76
CA ARG A 251 -6.57 -0.83 -31.92
C ARG A 251 -5.15 -1.41 -31.96
N ARG A 252 -4.42 -1.38 -30.83
CA ARG A 252 -3.06 -1.95 -30.74
C ARG A 252 -3.07 -3.47 -30.93
N ARG A 253 -4.06 -4.17 -30.36
CA ARG A 253 -4.28 -5.60 -30.54
C ARG A 253 -4.47 -5.97 -32.01
N GLN A 254 -5.38 -5.29 -32.71
CA GLN A 254 -5.63 -5.55 -34.12
C GLN A 254 -4.39 -5.30 -34.98
N SER A 255 -3.68 -4.19 -34.71
CA SER A 255 -2.43 -3.87 -35.39
C SER A 255 -1.36 -4.96 -35.20
N ALA A 256 -1.28 -5.55 -34.01
CA ALA A 256 -0.35 -6.65 -33.72
C ALA A 256 -0.72 -7.94 -34.46
N LEU A 257 -2.01 -8.29 -34.52
CA LEU A 257 -2.50 -9.45 -35.28
C LEU A 257 -2.23 -9.32 -36.78
N THR A 258 -2.45 -8.14 -37.35
CA THR A 258 -2.15 -7.89 -38.77
C THR A 258 -0.66 -8.03 -39.08
N ARG A 259 0.23 -7.55 -38.19
CA ARG A 259 1.69 -7.72 -38.36
C ARG A 259 2.14 -9.18 -38.34
N ILE A 260 1.50 -10.02 -37.54
CA ILE A 260 1.80 -11.46 -37.50
C ILE A 260 1.39 -12.13 -38.82
N ASN A 261 0.22 -11.79 -39.36
CA ASN A 261 -0.31 -12.37 -40.60
C ASN A 261 0.42 -11.93 -41.88
N VAL A 262 1.22 -10.85 -41.82
CA VAL A 262 1.98 -10.34 -42.97
C VAL A 262 3.42 -10.87 -43.02
N ARG A 263 3.87 -11.67 -42.04
CA ARG A 263 5.20 -12.33 -42.14
C ARG A 263 5.19 -13.33 -43.31
N PRO A 264 6.00 -13.15 -44.37
CA PRO A 264 6.04 -14.10 -45.48
C PRO A 264 6.51 -15.46 -44.98
N ALA A 265 5.89 -16.53 -45.49
CA ALA A 265 6.28 -17.90 -45.17
C ALA A 265 7.79 -18.08 -45.43
N PRO A 266 8.52 -18.80 -44.57
CA PRO A 266 9.95 -19.04 -44.81
C PRO A 266 10.09 -19.65 -46.20
N HIS A 267 10.91 -19.00 -47.04
CA HIS A 267 11.24 -19.52 -48.36
C HIS A 267 11.71 -20.97 -48.18
N ARG A 268 10.88 -21.93 -48.60
CA ARG A 268 11.32 -23.32 -48.74
C ARG A 268 12.43 -23.28 -49.79
N SER A 269 13.68 -23.34 -49.33
CA SER A 269 14.83 -23.56 -50.20
C SER A 269 14.56 -24.85 -50.99
N ALA A 270 14.40 -24.71 -52.30
CA ALA A 270 14.21 -25.83 -53.21
C ALA A 270 15.35 -26.84 -53.04
N PRO A 271 15.09 -28.15 -53.12
CA PRO A 271 16.14 -29.15 -53.02
C PRO A 271 17.11 -28.93 -54.18
N ALA A 272 18.40 -28.77 -53.85
CA ALA A 272 19.47 -28.70 -54.83
C ALA A 272 19.35 -29.93 -55.75
N GLY A 273 19.18 -29.64 -57.04
CA GLY A 273 18.96 -30.65 -58.06
C GLY A 273 20.09 -31.67 -58.10
N ALA A 274 19.70 -32.93 -58.26
CA ALA A 274 20.55 -33.99 -58.74
C ALA A 274 21.15 -33.58 -60.10
N GLY A 275 22.46 -33.33 -60.11
CA GLY A 275 23.28 -33.14 -61.30
C GLY A 275 24.30 -34.26 -61.38
N ARG A 276 24.08 -35.12 -62.37
CA ARG A 276 24.84 -36.29 -62.86
C ARG A 276 26.35 -36.27 -62.70
#